data_AF-M0NJI2-F1
#
_entry.id   AF-M0NJI2-F1
#
_cell.length_a   1.000
_cell.length_b   1.000
_cell.length_c   1.000
_cell.angle_alpha   90.00
_cell.angle_beta   90.00
_cell.angle_gamma   90.00
#
_symmetry.space_group_name_H-M   'P 1'
#
loop_
_entity.id
_entity.type
_entity.pdbx_description
1 polymer ?
#
loop_
_entity_poly.entity_id
_entity_poly.type
_entity_poly.pdbx_seq_one_letter_code
_entity_poly.pdbx_strand_id
1 'polypeptide(L)'
;MPDSDPGPKEVDTPLFESYEMLKKYWLDVQISSGTEWTVLVSKWKFPYRVRDDHHRRHLNLALDVGIGRRTPLGFGFLNKRTNTDD
;
A
#
# COMPACT_ATOMS: atom_id res chain seq x y z
N MET A 1 -16.84 6.07 -17.77
CA MET A 1 -17.12 6.31 -16.34
C MET A 1 -17.91 7.60 -16.28
N PRO A 2 -19.06 7.67 -15.60
CA PRO A 2 -19.76 8.94 -15.44
C PRO A 2 -18.90 9.90 -14.61
N ASP A 3 -18.80 11.16 -15.05
CA ASP A 3 -17.99 12.25 -14.47
C ASP A 3 -18.48 12.75 -13.09
N SER A 4 -19.43 12.04 -12.47
CA SER A 4 -20.20 12.55 -11.32
C SER A 4 -19.92 11.84 -10.01
N ASP A 5 -18.99 10.90 -9.96
CA ASP A 5 -18.56 10.35 -8.68
C ASP A 5 -17.52 11.31 -8.11
N PRO A 6 -17.80 12.07 -7.04
CA PRO A 6 -16.78 12.86 -6.40
C PRO A 6 -15.75 11.85 -5.90
N GLY A 7 -14.61 11.80 -6.60
CA GLY A 7 -13.44 11.07 -6.13
C GLY A 7 -13.15 11.46 -4.68
N PRO A 8 -12.33 10.67 -3.96
CA PRO A 8 -11.98 10.96 -2.58
C PRO A 8 -11.66 12.45 -2.45
N LYS A 9 -12.37 13.15 -1.54
CA LYS A 9 -12.11 14.58 -1.30
C LYS A 9 -10.61 14.75 -1.12
N GLU A 10 -9.99 15.66 -1.86
CA GLU A 10 -8.59 16.00 -1.63
C GLU A 10 -8.43 16.36 -0.15
N VAL A 11 -7.49 15.70 0.50
CA VAL A 11 -7.10 15.97 1.87
C VAL A 11 -5.77 16.71 1.81
N ASP A 12 -5.69 17.86 2.48
CA ASP A 12 -4.51 18.74 2.41
C ASP A 12 -3.23 18.08 2.93
N THR A 13 -3.34 16.99 3.70
CA THR A 13 -2.21 16.35 4.36
C THR A 13 -2.08 14.88 3.94
N PRO A 14 -0.88 14.45 3.50
CA PRO A 14 -0.64 13.08 3.03
C PRO A 14 -0.86 12.03 4.12
N LEU A 15 -1.04 10.77 3.71
CA LEU A 15 -1.25 9.64 4.61
C LEU A 15 0.01 9.24 5.38
N PHE A 16 1.18 9.43 4.76
CA PHE A 16 2.49 9.09 5.32
C PHE A 16 3.39 10.31 5.38
N GLU A 17 4.34 10.32 6.31
CA GLU A 17 5.30 11.40 6.50
C GLU A 17 6.48 11.30 5.51
N SER A 18 6.86 10.08 5.13
CA SER A 18 7.87 9.83 4.11
C SER A 18 7.62 8.51 3.37
N TYR A 19 8.37 8.31 2.28
CA TYR A 19 8.33 7.11 1.45
C TYR A 19 9.75 6.59 1.24
N GLU A 20 10.12 5.53 1.95
CA GLU A 20 11.48 4.99 1.92
C GLU A 20 11.50 3.63 1.21
N MET A 21 12.17 3.55 0.06
CA MET A 21 12.34 2.27 -0.64
C MET A 21 13.45 1.46 0.02
N LEU A 22 13.12 0.28 0.50
CA LEU A 22 14.06 -0.63 1.15
C LEU A 22 14.75 -1.57 0.16
N LYS A 23 14.01 -2.06 -0.83
CA LYS A 23 14.52 -3.05 -1.80
C LYS A 23 13.74 -2.99 -3.10
N LYS A 24 14.39 -3.38 -4.20
CA LYS A 24 13.78 -3.63 -5.51
C LYS A 24 14.35 -4.93 -6.09
N TYR A 25 13.50 -5.78 -6.65
CA TYR A 25 13.91 -7.08 -7.20
C TYR A 25 12.89 -7.61 -8.20
N TRP A 26 13.33 -8.54 -9.05
CA TRP A 26 12.46 -9.29 -9.96
C TRP A 26 11.86 -10.49 -9.23
N LEU A 27 10.59 -10.78 -9.49
CA LEU A 27 9.87 -11.92 -8.92
C LEU A 27 9.06 -12.60 -10.01
N ASP A 28 9.21 -13.91 -10.13
CA ASP A 28 8.37 -14.73 -11.00
C ASP A 28 7.08 -15.11 -10.27
N VAL A 29 5.94 -14.81 -10.88
CA VAL A 29 4.62 -14.99 -10.27
C VAL A 29 3.66 -15.67 -11.25
N GLN A 30 3.01 -16.72 -10.77
CA GLN A 30 1.89 -17.34 -11.46
C GLN A 30 0.65 -16.43 -11.37
N ILE A 31 0.18 -15.93 -12.51
CA ILE A 31 -0.98 -15.03 -12.55
C ILE A 31 -2.28 -15.84 -12.68
N SER A 32 -2.25 -16.90 -13.48
CA SER A 32 -3.36 -17.83 -13.72
C SER A 32 -2.79 -19.19 -14.12
N SER A 33 -3.64 -20.23 -14.21
CA SER A 33 -3.20 -21.54 -14.69
C SER A 33 -2.49 -21.43 -16.04
N GLY A 34 -1.21 -21.82 -16.08
CA GLY A 34 -0.37 -21.78 -17.28
C GLY A 34 0.19 -20.41 -17.69
N THR A 35 -0.03 -19.34 -16.93
CA THR A 35 0.55 -18.01 -17.20
C THR A 35 1.46 -17.55 -16.05
N GLU A 36 2.76 -17.41 -16.33
CA GLU A 36 3.78 -16.88 -15.43
C GLU A 36 4.35 -15.56 -15.95
N TRP A 37 4.52 -14.58 -15.06
CA TRP A 37 5.15 -13.30 -15.36
C TRP A 37 6.35 -13.05 -14.45
N THR A 38 7.44 -12.53 -15.01
CA THR A 38 8.52 -11.90 -14.25
C THR A 38 8.19 -10.43 -14.05
N VAL A 39 7.96 -10.02 -12.80
CA VAL A 39 7.58 -8.65 -12.46
C VAL A 39 8.63 -7.96 -11.59
N LEU A 40 8.83 -6.67 -11.83
CA LEU A 40 9.69 -5.83 -11.00
C LEU A 40 8.90 -5.33 -9.79
N VAL A 41 9.30 -5.74 -8.59
CA VAL A 41 8.64 -5.37 -7.33
C VAL A 41 9.57 -4.56 -6.44
N SER A 42 8.98 -3.87 -5.47
CA SER A 42 9.72 -3.09 -4.48
C SER A 42 9.09 -3.23 -3.10
N LYS A 43 9.95 -3.11 -2.07
CA LYS A 43 9.57 -3.11 -0.67
C LYS A 43 9.84 -1.72 -0.10
N TRP A 44 8.93 -1.22 0.72
CA TRP A 44 8.95 0.14 1.24
C TRP A 44 8.72 0.17 2.75
N LYS A 45 9.16 1.27 3.37
CA LYS A 45 8.80 1.71 4.71
C LYS A 45 8.09 3.05 4.59
N PHE A 46 6.97 3.19 5.31
CA PHE A 46 6.15 4.38 5.32
C PHE A 46 5.98 4.86 6.76
N PRO A 47 6.83 5.78 7.25
CA PRO A 47 6.65 6.42 8.55
C PRO A 47 5.33 7.19 8.62
N TYR A 48 4.66 7.11 9.76
CA TYR A 48 3.43 7.85 10.03
C TYR A 48 3.22 8.07 11.52
N ARG A 49 2.56 9.17 11.85
CA ARG A 49 1.89 9.38 13.14
C ARG A 49 0.39 9.45 12.97
N VAL A 50 -0.36 8.79 13.86
CA VAL A 50 -1.82 8.91 13.90
C VAL A 50 -2.18 10.34 14.34
N ARG A 51 -3.00 11.01 13.54
CA ARG A 51 -3.37 12.43 13.71
C ARG A 51 -4.73 12.56 14.38
N ASP A 52 -5.69 11.79 13.89
CA ASP A 52 -7.07 11.72 14.36
C ASP A 52 -7.69 10.36 13.99
N ASP A 53 -8.96 10.17 14.34
CA ASP A 53 -9.71 8.93 14.10
C ASP A 53 -9.99 8.68 12.60
N HIS A 54 -10.14 9.73 11.80
CA HIS A 54 -10.32 9.59 10.35
C HIS A 54 -9.03 9.10 9.71
N HIS A 55 -7.88 9.65 10.07
CA HIS A 55 -6.57 9.20 9.63
C HIS A 55 -6.35 7.73 10.02
N ARG A 56 -6.65 7.38 11.27
CA ARG A 56 -6.54 5.98 11.75
C ARG A 56 -7.41 5.03 10.91
N ARG A 57 -8.64 5.43 10.57
CA ARG A 57 -9.54 4.62 9.74
C ARG A 57 -8.96 4.36 8.35
N HIS A 58 -8.36 5.37 7.71
CA HIS A 58 -7.71 5.19 6.40
C HIS A 58 -6.48 4.28 6.48
N LEU A 59 -5.66 4.43 7.53
CA LEU A 59 -4.51 3.53 7.75
C LEU A 59 -4.95 2.08 7.98
N ASN A 60 -6.00 1.86 8.76
CA ASN A 60 -6.55 0.51 8.96
C ASN A 60 -7.12 -0.06 7.66
N LEU A 61 -7.86 0.74 6.88
CA LEU A 61 -8.35 0.31 5.57
C LEU A 61 -7.19 -0.13 4.66
N ALA A 62 -6.12 0.67 4.59
CA ALA A 62 -4.95 0.34 3.78
C ALA A 62 -4.25 -0.96 4.22
N LEU A 63 -4.35 -1.34 5.49
CA LEU A 63 -3.83 -2.61 6.01
C LEU A 63 -4.75 -3.79 5.69
N ASP A 64 -6.06 -3.56 5.69
CA ASP A 64 -7.05 -4.60 5.40
C ASP A 64 -7.05 -4.97 3.91
N VAL A 65 -6.95 -3.98 3.02
CA VAL A 65 -7.09 -4.18 1.57
C VAL A 65 -5.78 -4.09 0.77
N GLY A 66 -4.70 -3.61 1.39
CA GLY A 66 -3.46 -3.27 0.70
C GLY A 66 -3.59 -2.00 -0.17
N ILE A 67 -2.50 -1.63 -0.83
CA ILE A 67 -2.42 -0.46 -1.71
C ILE A 67 -2.01 -0.84 -3.14
N GLY A 68 -2.45 -0.05 -4.11
CA GLY A 68 -2.07 -0.23 -5.51
C GLY A 68 -2.91 -1.30 -6.22
N ARG A 69 -2.25 -2.19 -6.97
CA ARG A 69 -2.90 -3.14 -7.88
C ARG A 69 -2.48 -4.57 -7.59
N ARG A 70 -3.33 -5.51 -8.02
CA ARG A 70 -3.09 -6.96 -7.93
C ARG A 70 -2.88 -7.44 -6.49
N THR A 71 -3.56 -6.82 -5.53
CA THR A 71 -3.62 -7.28 -4.14
C THR A 71 -4.11 -8.73 -3.98
N PRO A 72 -5.01 -9.28 -4.84
CA PRO A 72 -5.36 -10.70 -4.79
C PRO A 72 -4.19 -11.66 -5.09
N LEU A 73 -3.10 -11.17 -5.70
CA LEU A 73 -1.86 -11.93 -5.93
C LEU A 73 -0.82 -11.71 -4.82
N GLY A 74 -1.19 -11.02 -3.73
CA GLY A 74 -0.31 -10.73 -2.60
C GLY A 74 0.54 -9.47 -2.74
N PHE A 75 0.41 -8.70 -3.82
CA PHE A 75 1.12 -7.43 -3.99
C PHE A 75 0.49 -6.28 -3.20
N GLY A 76 1.29 -5.28 -2.85
CA GLY A 76 0.77 -4.06 -2.22
C GLY A 76 0.29 -4.23 -0.78
N PHE A 77 0.54 -5.40 -0.18
CA PHE A 77 0.18 -5.66 1.21
C PHE A 77 1.02 -4.79 2.17
N LEU A 78 0.37 -4.24 3.20
CA LEU A 78 0.99 -3.42 4.22
C LEU A 78 1.00 -4.16 5.55
N ASN A 79 2.02 -3.91 6.36
CA ASN A 79 2.11 -4.43 7.72
C ASN A 79 2.51 -3.31 8.67
N LYS A 80 1.90 -3.28 9.87
CA LYS A 80 2.36 -2.40 10.95
C LYS A 80 3.67 -2.97 11.52
N ARG A 81 4.64 -2.10 11.77
CA ARG A 81 5.78 -2.39 12.64
C ARG A 81 5.85 -1.31 13.70
N THR A 82 5.83 -1.70 14.96
CA THR A 82 6.27 -0.85 16.05
C THR A 82 7.79 -0.83 16.02
N ASN A 83 8.40 0.37 16.07
CA ASN A 83 9.78 0.46 16.50
C ASN A 83 9.78 0.08 17.98
N THR A 84 10.04 -1.19 18.27
CA THR A 84 10.59 -1.56 19.57
C THR A 84 12.08 -1.30 19.40
N ASP A 85 12.53 -0.14 19.87
CA ASP A 85 13.96 0.07 20.09
C ASP A 85 14.35 -0.90 21.24
N ASP A 86 15.07 -1.96 20.90
CA ASP A 86 15.92 -2.74 21.83
C ASP A 86 17.32 -2.11 21.86
#